data_AF-A0A7H1RNZ8-F1
#
_entry.id   AF-A0A7H1RNZ8-F1
#
_cell.length_a   1.000
_cell.length_b   1.000
_cell.length_c   1.000
_cell.angle_alpha   90.00
_cell.angle_beta   90.00
_cell.angle_gamma   90.00
#
_symmetry.space_group_name_H-M   'P 1'
#
loop_
_entity.id
_entity.type
_entity.pdbx_description
1 polymer ?
#
loop_
_entity_poly.entity_id
_entity_poly.type
_entity_poly.pdbx_seq_one_letter_code
_entity_poly.pdbx_strand_id
1 'polypeptide(L)'
;MSTPCPTCDCNAKHPAHRLLASLCEGDLDAAMTLGLLDAMPCPSCAAGCSAQLVAARDARRFALAARQRHHARAERLARIKAERDAARRTAAAPTAQQATPPLPTAAADALARALAKARARHA
;
A
#
# COMPACT_ATOMS: atom_id res chain seq x y z
N MET A 1 -0.48 4.63 -42.01
CA MET A 1 0.07 6.00 -41.91
C MET A 1 1.30 5.96 -41.03
N SER A 2 2.50 6.05 -41.63
CA SER A 2 3.75 6.16 -40.88
C SER A 2 3.81 7.56 -40.28
N THR A 3 3.93 7.67 -38.96
CA THR A 3 4.05 8.96 -38.28
C THR A 3 5.54 9.30 -38.20
N PRO A 4 5.99 10.47 -38.70
CA PRO A 4 7.36 10.91 -38.48
C PRO A 4 7.61 11.18 -36.99
N CYS A 5 8.86 11.21 -36.56
CA CYS A 5 9.16 11.53 -35.17
C CYS A 5 8.76 13.00 -34.89
N PRO A 6 7.99 13.29 -33.83
CA PRO A 6 7.57 14.66 -33.51
C PRO A 6 8.70 15.50 -32.89
N THR A 7 9.81 14.87 -32.51
CA THR A 7 10.88 15.49 -31.72
C THR A 7 12.21 15.58 -32.48
N CYS A 8 12.35 14.88 -33.61
CA CYS A 8 13.53 14.96 -34.49
C CYS A 8 13.14 14.66 -35.94
N ASP A 9 14.03 14.92 -36.89
CA ASP A 9 13.77 14.74 -38.34
C ASP A 9 13.76 13.26 -38.80
N CYS A 10 13.58 12.31 -37.89
CA CYS A 10 13.53 10.89 -38.23
C CYS A 10 12.22 10.53 -38.95
N ASN A 11 12.33 10.05 -40.19
CA ASN A 11 11.22 9.57 -41.01
C ASN A 11 11.14 8.03 -41.12
N ALA A 12 11.90 7.31 -40.29
CA ALA A 12 11.84 5.84 -40.27
C ALA A 12 10.44 5.36 -39.85
N LYS A 13 9.96 4.26 -40.43
CA LYS A 13 8.68 3.67 -40.03
C LYS A 13 8.85 2.88 -38.73
N HIS A 14 8.65 3.51 -37.58
CA HIS A 14 8.80 2.88 -36.26
C HIS A 14 7.62 3.22 -35.33
N PRO A 15 7.08 2.25 -34.54
CA PRO A 15 5.95 2.50 -33.63
C PRO A 15 6.26 3.54 -32.54
N ALA A 16 7.54 3.70 -32.17
CA ALA A 16 7.99 4.70 -31.20
C ALA A 16 7.55 6.14 -31.53
N HIS A 17 7.37 6.48 -32.81
CA HIS A 17 7.00 7.84 -33.20
C HIS A 17 5.57 8.20 -32.79
N ARG A 18 4.64 7.23 -32.88
CA ARG A 18 3.26 7.43 -32.42
C ARG A 18 3.20 7.57 -30.90
N LEU A 19 4.00 6.77 -30.20
CA LEU A 19 4.13 6.87 -28.74
C LEU A 19 4.68 8.24 -28.33
N LEU A 20 5.74 8.71 -28.98
CA LEU A 20 6.30 10.03 -28.73
C LEU A 20 5.30 11.15 -29.04
N ALA A 21 4.47 11.00 -30.08
CA ALA A 21 3.41 11.98 -30.39
C ALA A 21 2.40 12.08 -29.24
N SER A 22 1.85 10.94 -28.79
CA SER A 22 0.93 10.90 -27.65
C SER A 22 1.58 11.44 -26.36
N LEU A 23 2.86 11.14 -26.13
CA LEU A 23 3.59 11.69 -24.98
C LEU A 23 3.79 13.21 -25.06
N CYS A 24 4.02 13.76 -26.26
CA CYS A 24 4.16 15.21 -26.46
C CYS A 24 2.81 15.93 -26.27
N GLU A 25 1.70 15.29 -26.65
CA GLU A 25 0.34 15.78 -26.43
C GLU A 25 -0.11 15.63 -24.96
N GLY A 26 0.67 14.93 -24.12
CA GLY A 26 0.32 14.62 -22.74
C GLY A 26 -0.74 13.52 -22.61
N ASP A 27 -1.12 12.86 -23.71
CA ASP A 27 -2.09 11.77 -23.73
C ASP A 27 -1.42 10.45 -23.33
N LEU A 28 -1.32 10.26 -22.02
CA LEU A 28 -0.78 9.04 -21.43
C LEU A 28 -1.64 7.81 -21.70
N ASP A 29 -2.96 7.96 -21.86
CA ASP A 29 -3.86 6.83 -22.06
C ASP A 29 -3.75 6.28 -23.50
N ALA A 30 -3.63 7.17 -24.48
CA ALA A 30 -3.27 6.78 -25.84
C ALA A 30 -1.90 6.11 -25.88
N ALA A 31 -0.89 6.67 -25.19
CA ALA A 31 0.44 6.06 -25.12
C ALA A 31 0.40 4.66 -24.48
N MET A 32 -0.39 4.46 -23.43
CA MET A 32 -0.60 3.16 -22.80
C MET A 32 -1.26 2.16 -23.74
N THR A 33 -2.31 2.58 -24.47
CA THR A 33 -3.00 1.77 -25.49
C THR A 33 -2.05 1.34 -26.61
N LEU A 34 -1.12 2.21 -26.99
CA LEU A 34 -0.09 1.95 -27.99
C LEU A 34 1.07 1.05 -27.47
N GLY A 35 1.04 0.64 -26.21
CA GLY A 35 2.05 -0.27 -25.64
C GLY A 35 3.29 0.43 -25.07
N LEU A 36 3.14 1.61 -24.46
CA LEU A 36 4.25 2.36 -23.83
C LEU A 36 5.16 1.49 -22.94
N LEU A 37 4.59 0.56 -22.19
CA LEU A 37 5.33 -0.27 -21.25
C LEU A 37 6.34 -1.19 -21.91
N ASP A 38 6.11 -1.62 -23.16
CA ASP A 38 6.98 -2.55 -23.90
C ASP A 38 7.61 -1.90 -25.13
N ALA A 39 7.48 -0.57 -25.21
CA ALA A 39 8.02 0.22 -26.30
C ALA A 39 9.54 0.11 -26.37
N MET A 40 10.03 -0.10 -27.59
CA MET A 40 11.44 0.00 -27.94
C MET A 40 11.72 1.35 -28.59
N PRO A 41 12.86 1.99 -28.28
CA PRO A 41 13.27 3.21 -28.97
C PRO A 41 13.56 2.94 -30.44
N CYS A 42 13.33 3.93 -31.29
CA CYS A 42 13.71 3.85 -32.69
C CYS A 42 15.25 3.92 -32.82
N PRO A 43 15.91 3.00 -33.52
CA PRO A 43 17.37 3.00 -33.65
C PRO A 43 17.91 4.16 -34.49
N SER A 44 17.07 4.76 -35.34
CA SER A 44 17.42 5.89 -36.22
C SER A 44 17.11 7.25 -35.60
N CYS A 45 16.45 7.29 -34.44
CA CYS A 45 16.14 8.55 -33.75
C CYS A 45 17.36 9.12 -33.03
N ALA A 46 17.37 10.45 -32.86
CA ALA A 46 18.32 11.10 -31.99
C ALA A 46 18.21 10.58 -30.54
N ALA A 47 19.33 10.61 -29.82
CA ALA A 47 19.42 10.09 -28.46
C ALA A 47 18.39 10.72 -27.50
N GLY A 48 18.06 12.01 -27.69
CA GLY A 48 17.04 12.72 -26.91
C GLY A 48 15.64 12.10 -27.00
N CYS A 49 15.21 11.70 -28.19
CA CYS A 49 13.90 11.07 -28.40
C CYS A 49 13.82 9.71 -27.73
N SER A 50 14.89 8.92 -27.87
CA SER A 50 15.01 7.61 -27.22
C SER A 50 15.02 7.77 -25.69
N ALA A 51 15.76 8.75 -25.16
CA ALA A 51 15.79 9.05 -23.73
C ALA A 51 14.42 9.48 -23.20
N GLN A 52 13.68 10.32 -23.92
CA GLN A 52 12.33 10.76 -23.51
C GLN A 52 11.36 9.57 -23.43
N LEU A 53 11.36 8.69 -24.44
CA LEU A 53 10.50 7.50 -24.44
C LEU A 53 10.87 6.55 -23.30
N VAL A 54 12.17 6.29 -23.09
CA VAL A 54 12.65 5.40 -22.02
C VAL A 54 12.30 5.98 -20.65
N ALA A 55 12.52 7.27 -20.44
CA ALA A 55 12.18 7.94 -19.18
C ALA A 55 10.68 7.84 -18.87
N ALA A 56 9.81 8.09 -19.87
CA ALA A 56 8.37 7.96 -19.70
C ALA A 56 7.94 6.52 -19.36
N ARG A 57 8.51 5.53 -20.06
CA ARG A 57 8.27 4.11 -19.79
C ARG A 57 8.68 3.72 -18.37
N ASP A 58 9.89 4.10 -17.97
CA ASP A 58 10.46 3.69 -16.70
C ASP A 58 9.76 4.39 -15.53
N ALA A 59 9.42 5.67 -15.66
CA ALA A 59 8.59 6.39 -14.69
C ALA A 59 7.22 5.70 -14.51
N ARG A 60 6.60 5.24 -15.61
CA ARG A 60 5.32 4.54 -15.54
C ARG A 60 5.44 3.16 -14.88
N ARG A 61 6.46 2.39 -15.22
CA ARG A 61 6.75 1.10 -14.58
C ARG A 61 6.99 1.26 -13.08
N PHE A 62 7.76 2.27 -12.69
CA PHE A 62 8.00 2.59 -11.29
C PHE A 62 6.70 2.92 -10.53
N ALA A 63 5.85 3.77 -11.11
CA ALA A 63 4.56 4.13 -10.51
C ALA A 63 3.62 2.91 -10.35
N LEU A 64 3.60 2.00 -11.33
CA LEU A 64 2.83 0.76 -11.25
C LEU A 64 3.35 -0.17 -10.15
N ALA A 65 4.67 -0.35 -10.07
CA ALA A 65 5.28 -1.15 -9.02
C ALA A 65 5.00 -0.56 -7.62
N ALA A 66 5.01 0.77 -7.48
CA ALA A 66 4.64 1.44 -6.23
C ALA A 66 3.19 1.17 -5.82
N ARG A 67 2.25 1.25 -6.78
CA ARG A 67 0.84 0.88 -6.55
C ARG A 67 0.70 -0.57 -6.12
N GLN A 68 1.38 -1.50 -6.79
CA GLN A 68 1.35 -2.93 -6.41
C GLN A 68 1.85 -3.15 -4.98
N ARG A 69 2.95 -2.51 -4.57
CA ARG A 69 3.45 -2.58 -3.18
C ARG A 69 2.42 -2.06 -2.18
N HIS A 70 1.73 -0.97 -2.51
CA HIS A 70 0.66 -0.42 -1.68
C HIS A 70 -0.51 -1.40 -1.52
N HIS A 71 -1.01 -1.97 -2.62
CA HIS A 71 -2.08 -2.97 -2.58
C HIS A 71 -1.68 -4.21 -1.76
N ALA A 72 -0.49 -4.76 -2.00
CA ALA A 72 0.01 -5.90 -1.24
C ALA A 72 0.13 -5.60 0.25
N ARG A 73 0.51 -4.37 0.63
CA ARG A 73 0.52 -3.93 2.03
C ARG A 73 -0.89 -3.87 2.61
N ALA A 74 -1.84 -3.30 1.87
CA ALA A 74 -3.23 -3.20 2.31
C ALA A 74 -3.84 -4.59 2.54
N GLU A 75 -3.61 -5.54 1.64
CA GLU A 75 -4.07 -6.93 1.77
C GLU A 75 -3.47 -7.62 3.01
N ARG A 76 -2.17 -7.46 3.25
CA ARG A 76 -1.53 -8.00 4.47
C ARG A 76 -2.15 -7.44 5.75
N LEU A 77 -2.38 -6.13 5.79
CA LEU A 77 -2.99 -5.48 6.95
C LEU A 77 -4.45 -5.92 7.15
N ALA A 78 -5.20 -6.07 6.06
CA ALA A 78 -6.58 -6.58 6.10
C ALA A 78 -6.62 -8.01 6.67
N ARG A 79 -5.69 -8.88 6.27
CA ARG A 79 -5.56 -10.23 6.81
C ARG A 79 -5.26 -10.23 8.31
N ILE A 80 -4.24 -9.47 8.74
CA ILE A 80 -3.89 -9.36 10.16
C ILE A 80 -5.07 -8.82 10.98
N LYS A 81 -5.80 -7.83 10.45
CA LYS A 81 -7.00 -7.30 11.10
C LYS A 81 -8.07 -8.39 11.25
N ALA A 82 -8.35 -9.14 10.19
CA ALA A 82 -9.33 -10.22 10.22
C ALA A 82 -8.97 -11.32 11.23
N GLU A 83 -7.70 -11.72 11.28
CA GLU A 83 -7.17 -12.69 12.27
C GLU A 83 -7.36 -12.19 13.71
N ARG A 84 -7.00 -10.93 13.98
CA ARG A 84 -7.20 -10.31 15.31
C ARG A 84 -8.67 -10.20 15.68
N ASP A 85 -9.53 -9.86 14.73
CA ASP A 85 -10.98 -9.75 14.94
C ASP A 85 -11.62 -11.14 15.18
N ALA A 86 -11.09 -12.20 14.56
CA ALA A 86 -11.51 -13.58 14.83
C ALA A 86 -11.07 -14.04 16.22
N ALA A 87 -9.80 -13.84 16.59
CA ALA A 87 -9.28 -14.20 17.91
C ALA A 87 -10.01 -13.48 19.06
N ARG A 88 -10.41 -12.22 18.86
CA ARG A 88 -11.24 -11.49 19.84
C ARG A 88 -12.63 -12.09 20.00
N ARG A 89 -13.26 -12.53 18.90
CA ARG A 89 -14.58 -13.17 18.94
C ARG A 89 -14.55 -14.52 19.64
N THR A 90 -13.50 -15.32 19.47
CA THR A 90 -13.36 -16.60 20.16
C THR A 90 -13.05 -16.42 21.65
N ALA A 91 -12.23 -15.44 22.03
CA ALA A 91 -11.94 -15.13 23.43
C ALA A 91 -13.12 -14.51 24.19
N ALA A 92 -14.05 -13.83 23.49
CA ALA A 92 -15.27 -13.28 24.05
C ALA A 92 -16.43 -14.29 24.12
N ALA A 93 -16.24 -15.54 23.68
CA ALA A 93 -17.18 -16.60 24.01
C ALA A 93 -17.23 -16.70 25.55
N PRO A 94 -18.42 -16.63 26.17
CA PRO A 94 -18.52 -16.53 27.61
C PRO A 94 -17.96 -17.83 28.20
N THR A 95 -16.73 -17.77 28.71
CA THR A 95 -16.32 -18.69 29.76
C THR A 95 -17.22 -18.39 30.93
N ALA A 96 -18.36 -19.09 30.97
CA ALA A 96 -18.99 -19.48 32.21
C ALA A 96 -17.84 -19.89 33.17
N GLN A 97 -17.81 -19.28 34.35
CA GLN A 97 -16.81 -19.51 35.39
C GLN A 97 -15.42 -18.91 35.12
N GLN A 98 -15.33 -17.58 35.04
CA GLN A 98 -14.33 -16.91 35.88
C GLN A 98 -14.92 -16.77 37.28
N ALA A 99 -14.99 -17.90 38.00
CA ALA A 99 -15.19 -17.87 39.43
C ALA A 99 -13.96 -17.17 40.02
N THR A 100 -14.14 -15.90 40.41
CA THR A 100 -13.14 -15.19 41.19
C THR A 100 -12.87 -16.07 42.41
N PRO A 101 -11.63 -16.57 42.62
CA PRO A 101 -11.35 -17.36 43.80
C PRO A 101 -11.70 -16.51 45.01
N PRO A 102 -12.51 -17.02 45.96
CA PRO A 102 -12.88 -16.24 47.12
C PRO A 102 -11.59 -15.78 47.82
N LEU A 103 -11.56 -14.51 48.19
CA LEU A 103 -10.46 -13.94 48.95
C LEU A 103 -10.20 -14.83 50.18
N PRO A 104 -8.96 -15.28 50.41
CA PRO A 104 -8.66 -16.05 51.61
C PRO A 104 -9.02 -15.22 52.83
N THR A 105 -9.67 -15.86 53.82
CA THR A 105 -10.25 -15.20 55.00
C THR A 105 -9.24 -14.31 55.73
N ALA A 106 -7.99 -14.75 55.83
CA ALA A 106 -6.89 -13.97 56.43
C ALA A 106 -6.64 -12.61 55.73
N ALA A 107 -6.82 -12.54 54.41
CA ALA A 107 -6.67 -11.30 53.66
C ALA A 107 -7.86 -10.37 53.86
N ALA A 108 -9.08 -10.91 53.99
CA ALA A 108 -10.28 -10.14 54.31
C ALA A 108 -10.17 -9.50 55.71
N ASP A 109 -9.67 -10.24 56.69
CA ASP A 109 -9.46 -9.75 58.05
C ASP A 109 -8.38 -8.66 58.13
N ALA A 110 -7.29 -8.81 57.36
CA ALA A 110 -6.24 -7.81 57.28
C ALA A 110 -6.78 -6.50 56.68
N LEU A 111 -7.60 -6.58 55.64
CA LEU A 111 -8.26 -5.42 55.04
C LEU A 111 -9.24 -4.76 56.00
N ALA A 112 -10.05 -5.52 56.74
CA ALA A 112 -10.98 -4.98 57.73
C ALA A 112 -10.26 -4.19 58.84
N ARG A 113 -9.13 -4.73 59.34
CA ARG A 113 -8.28 -4.03 60.33
C ARG A 113 -7.64 -2.76 59.75
N ALA A 114 -7.16 -2.82 58.51
CA ALA A 114 -6.59 -1.65 57.84
C ALA A 114 -7.63 -0.53 57.63
N LEU A 115 -8.86 -0.90 57.26
CA LEU A 115 -9.97 0.04 57.08
C LEU A 115 -10.40 0.69 58.40
N ALA A 116 -10.49 -0.09 59.47
CA ALA A 116 -10.77 0.42 60.81
C ALA A 116 -9.69 1.43 61.27
N LYS A 117 -8.41 1.09 61.04
CA LYS A 117 -7.28 1.96 61.37
C LYS A 117 -7.26 3.25 60.53
N ALA A 118 -7.63 3.17 59.25
CA ALA A 118 -7.74 4.34 58.39
C ALA A 118 -8.88 5.26 58.83
N ARG A 119 -10.05 4.71 59.16
CA ARG A 119 -11.19 5.49 59.69
C ARG A 119 -10.85 6.17 61.01
N ALA A 120 -10.14 5.49 61.91
CA ALA A 120 -9.68 6.08 63.17
C ALA A 120 -8.60 7.16 63.01
N ARG A 121 -7.90 7.23 61.86
CA ARG A 121 -6.92 8.30 61.55
C ARG A 121 -7.54 9.52 60.89
N HIS A 122 -8.74 9.39 60.35
CA HIS A 122 -9.49 10.43 59.64
C HIS A 122 -10.75 10.89 60.39
N ALA A 123 -10.90 10.47 61.65
CA ALA A 123 -11.89 10.94 62.62
C ALA A 123 -11.19 11.82 63.65
#